data_AF-W1YA88-F1
#
_entry.id   AF-W1YA88-F1
#
_cell.length_a   1.000
_cell.length_b   1.000
_cell.length_c   1.000
_cell.angle_alpha   90.00
_cell.angle_beta   90.00
_cell.angle_gamma   90.00
#
_symmetry.space_group_name_H-M   'P 1'
#
loop_
_entity.id
_entity.type
_entity.pdbx_description
1 polymer ?
#
loop_
_entity_poly.entity_id
_entity_poly.type
_entity_poly.pdbx_seq_one_letter_code
_entity_poly.pdbx_strand_id
1 'polypeptide(L)'
;WMIANIPVSLRVGITSGIGLFIGMMGLKNAGVIVANPETLVSIGNLTSHSVLLGILGFFIIAILASRNIHAAVLVSIVVTTLLGWMLGDVHYNGIVSAPPSVMTVVGHVDLAGSFNLGLAGVIFSFMLV
;
A
#
# COMPACT_ATOMS: atom_id res chain seq x y z
N TRP A 1 -17.90 18.03 17.97
CA TRP A 1 -19.02 17.53 18.79
C TRP A 1 -19.31 16.05 18.55
N MET A 2 -19.45 15.58 17.30
CA MET A 2 -19.58 14.13 16.98
C MET A 2 -18.40 13.27 17.44
N ILE A 3 -17.15 13.70 17.20
CA ILE A 3 -15.92 12.97 17.59
C ILE A 3 -15.82 12.73 19.11
N ALA A 4 -16.41 13.60 19.94
CA ALA A 4 -16.42 13.46 21.40
C ALA A 4 -17.40 12.38 21.89
N ASN A 5 -18.39 12.00 21.06
CA ASN A 5 -19.38 10.97 21.37
C ASN A 5 -18.98 9.58 20.85
N ILE A 6 -17.91 9.48 20.05
CA ILE A 6 -17.38 8.19 19.62
C ILE A 6 -16.57 7.61 20.80
N PRO A 7 -16.98 6.46 21.38
CA PRO A 7 -16.26 5.85 22.49
C PRO A 7 -14.82 5.55 22.08
N VAL A 8 -13.88 5.78 23.01
CA VAL A 8 -12.43 5.63 22.78
C VAL A 8 -12.09 4.24 22.25
N SER A 9 -12.81 3.20 22.70
CA SER A 9 -12.66 1.83 22.21
C SER A 9 -12.91 1.68 20.70
N LEU A 10 -13.88 2.40 20.13
CA LEU A 10 -14.11 2.39 18.67
C LEU A 10 -12.99 3.11 17.92
N ARG A 11 -12.49 4.23 18.46
CA ARG A 11 -11.39 4.98 17.85
C ARG A 11 -10.08 4.18 17.81
N VAL A 12 -9.75 3.50 18.91
CA VAL A 12 -8.59 2.62 19.01
C VAL A 12 -8.76 1.38 18.13
N GLY A 13 -9.97 0.82 18.07
CA GLY A 13 -10.29 -0.32 17.20
C GLY A 13 -10.09 0.00 15.71
N ILE A 14 -10.60 1.14 15.24
CA ILE A 14 -10.47 1.58 13.83
C ILE A 14 -9.00 1.81 13.46
N THR A 15 -8.25 2.53 14.30
CA THR A 15 -6.83 2.82 14.04
C THR A 15 -5.97 1.56 14.04
N SER A 16 -6.20 0.64 14.97
CA SER A 16 -5.54 -0.67 15.02
C SER A 16 -5.86 -1.51 13.77
N GLY A 17 -7.13 -1.55 13.36
CA GLY A 17 -7.57 -2.27 12.17
C GLY A 17 -6.93 -1.75 10.89
N ILE A 18 -6.89 -0.43 10.71
CA ILE A 18 -6.24 0.22 9.55
C ILE A 18 -4.74 -0.09 9.55
N GLY A 19 -4.07 -0.03 10.70
CA GLY A 19 -2.64 -0.32 10.81
C GLY A 19 -2.30 -1.77 10.42
N LEU A 20 -3.07 -2.74 10.94
CA LEU A 20 -2.90 -4.15 10.58
C LEU A 20 -3.19 -4.40 9.10
N PHE A 21 -4.22 -3.75 8.55
CA PHE A 21 -4.58 -3.88 7.13
C PHE A 21 -3.48 -3.32 6.21
N ILE A 22 -2.95 -2.14 6.50
CA ILE A 22 -1.83 -1.55 5.74
C ILE A 22 -0.58 -2.43 5.86
N GLY A 23 -0.30 -2.98 7.04
CA GLY A 23 0.80 -3.92 7.25
C GLY A 23 0.67 -5.16 6.36
N MET A 24 -0.51 -5.79 6.36
CA MET A 24 -0.80 -6.95 5.51
C MET A 24 -0.65 -6.62 4.01
N MET A 25 -1.18 -5.48 3.56
CA MET A 25 -1.04 -5.03 2.17
C MET A 25 0.43 -4.79 1.79
N GLY A 26 1.25 -4.30 2.73
CA GLY A 26 2.69 -4.16 2.56
C GLY A 26 3.39 -5.51 2.32
N LEU A 27 3.11 -6.51 3.16
CA LEU A 27 3.68 -7.86 3.00
C LEU A 27 3.22 -8.54 1.70
N LYS A 28 1.99 -8.27 1.25
CA LYS A 28 1.47 -8.74 -0.04
C LYS A 28 2.19 -8.07 -1.22
N ASN A 29 2.38 -6.75 -1.18
CA ASN A 29 3.08 -6.02 -2.24
C ASN A 29 4.57 -6.37 -2.32
N ALA A 30 5.21 -6.71 -1.19
CA ALA A 30 6.57 -7.23 -1.14
C ALA A 30 6.70 -8.68 -1.67
N GLY A 31 5.60 -9.36 -1.97
CA GLY A 31 5.59 -10.75 -2.42
C GLY A 31 5.88 -11.78 -1.33
N VAL A 32 5.97 -11.35 -0.06
CA VAL A 32 6.12 -12.26 1.10
C VAL A 32 4.84 -13.07 1.30
N ILE A 33 3.69 -12.44 1.08
CA ILE A 33 2.37 -13.06 1.11
C ILE A 33 1.80 -13.13 -0.31
N VAL A 34 1.54 -14.35 -0.79
CA VAL A 34 0.85 -14.60 -2.06
C VAL A 34 -0.54 -15.16 -1.77
N ALA A 35 -1.54 -14.70 -2.52
CA ALA A 35 -2.89 -15.22 -2.42
C ALA A 35 -2.89 -16.68 -2.89
N ASN A 36 -3.17 -17.61 -1.98
CA ASN A 36 -3.41 -19.01 -2.30
C ASN A 36 -4.92 -19.27 -2.17
N PRO A 37 -5.57 -19.84 -3.19
CA PRO A 37 -7.01 -20.12 -3.17
C PRO A 37 -7.45 -21.03 -2.03
N GLU A 38 -6.55 -21.80 -1.40
CA GLU A 38 -6.92 -22.73 -0.32
C GLU A 38 -6.76 -22.15 1.10
N THR A 39 -5.82 -21.22 1.33
CA THR A 39 -5.49 -20.74 2.68
C THR A 39 -5.60 -19.23 2.84
N LEU A 40 -6.00 -18.48 1.79
CA LEU A 40 -6.05 -17.01 1.71
C LEU A 40 -4.70 -16.30 1.90
N VAL A 41 -3.70 -16.98 2.47
CA VAL A 41 -2.35 -16.49 2.79
C VAL A 41 -1.37 -17.65 2.59
N SER A 42 -0.47 -17.53 1.61
CA SER A 42 0.65 -18.44 1.43
C SER A 42 1.95 -17.67 1.45
N ILE A 43 3.01 -18.29 1.96
CA ILE A 43 4.36 -17.73 1.86
C ILE A 43 4.76 -17.78 0.38
N GLY A 44 5.11 -16.62 -0.19
CA GLY A 44 5.61 -16.52 -1.56
C GLY A 44 6.97 -17.20 -1.73
N ASN A 45 7.51 -17.20 -2.95
CA ASN A 45 8.85 -17.73 -3.17
C ASN A 45 9.89 -16.78 -2.54
N LEU A 46 10.38 -17.15 -1.35
CA LEU A 46 11.37 -16.41 -0.58
C LEU A 46 12.69 -16.19 -1.32
N THR A 47 12.95 -16.97 -2.38
CA THR A 47 14.16 -16.89 -3.21
C THR A 47 13.99 -15.95 -4.42
N SER A 48 12.80 -15.36 -4.61
CA SER A 48 12.58 -14.37 -5.66
C SER A 48 13.25 -13.04 -5.31
N HIS A 49 13.94 -12.41 -6.28
CA HIS A 49 14.63 -11.13 -6.11
C HIS A 49 13.73 -10.03 -5.53
N SER A 50 12.44 -10.01 -5.89
CA SER A 50 11.48 -9.02 -5.37
C SER A 50 11.17 -9.20 -3.88
N VAL A 51 11.12 -10.45 -3.39
CA VAL A 51 10.84 -10.75 -1.96
C VAL A 51 12.05 -10.40 -1.10
N LEU A 52 13.25 -10.69 -1.61
CA LEU A 52 14.50 -10.35 -0.93
C LEU A 52 14.65 -8.83 -0.78
N LEU A 53 14.38 -8.06 -1.85
CA LEU A 53 14.39 -6.59 -1.81
C LEU A 53 13.33 -6.02 -0.85
N GLY A 54 12.13 -6.62 -0.82
CA GLY A 54 11.06 -6.23 0.10
C GLY A 54 11.42 -6.45 1.57
N ILE A 55 11.99 -7.62 1.91
CA ILE A 55 12.46 -7.94 3.27
C ILE A 55 13.61 -7.01 3.66
N LEU A 56 14.59 -6.80 2.77
CA LEU A 56 15.73 -5.91 3.01
C LEU A 56 15.25 -4.48 3.28
N GLY A 57 14.32 -3.97 2.46
CA GLY A 57 13.70 -2.66 2.64
C GLY A 57 13.00 -2.52 3.99
N PHE A 58 12.23 -3.53 4.40
CA PHE A 58 11.57 -3.55 5.70
C PHE A 58 12.59 -3.49 6.85
N PHE A 59 13.67 -4.27 6.79
CA PHE A 59 14.72 -4.25 7.81
C PHE A 59 15.45 -2.91 7.86
N ILE A 60 15.74 -2.26 6.72
CA ILE A 60 16.34 -0.91 6.72
C ILE A 60 15.42 0.07 7.44
N ILE A 61 14.11 0.04 7.14
CA ILE A 61 13.13 0.92 7.80
C ILE A 61 13.13 0.65 9.30
N ALA A 62 13.05 -0.60 9.72
CA ALA A 62 13.00 -0.97 11.14
C ALA A 62 14.26 -0.53 11.90
N ILE A 63 15.45 -0.73 11.31
CA ILE A 63 16.73 -0.34 11.92
C ILE A 63 16.84 1.17 12.04
N LEU A 64 16.56 1.94 10.97
CA LEU A 64 16.62 3.40 11.01
C LEU A 64 15.51 4.02 11.87
N ALA A 65 14.32 3.41 11.90
CA ALA A 65 13.24 3.83 12.78
C ALA A 65 13.59 3.61 14.25
N SER A 66 14.24 2.48 14.61
CA SER A 66 14.73 2.25 15.99
C SER A 66 15.79 3.28 16.42
N ARG A 67 16.51 3.85 15.45
CA ARG A 67 17.47 4.94 15.65
C ARG A 67 16.83 6.33 15.70
N ASN A 68 15.49 6.43 15.71
CA ASN A 68 14.72 7.68 15.70
C ASN A 68 15.02 8.60 14.50
N ILE A 69 15.41 8.03 13.35
CA ILE A 69 15.63 8.80 12.13
C ILE A 69 14.30 8.96 11.39
N HIS A 70 13.75 10.18 11.39
CA HIS A 70 12.48 10.50 10.72
C HIS A 70 12.49 10.19 9.20
N ALA A 71 13.68 10.15 8.59
CA ALA A 71 13.89 9.83 7.17
C ALA A 71 14.05 8.31 6.88
N ALA A 72 13.80 7.42 7.84
CA ALA A 72 14.00 5.98 7.71
C ALA A 72 13.34 5.37 6.45
N VAL A 73 12.10 5.77 6.18
CA VAL A 73 11.32 5.30 5.03
C VAL A 73 11.94 5.79 3.72
N LEU A 74 12.32 7.07 3.67
CA LEU A 74 12.86 7.70 2.45
C LEU A 74 14.22 7.09 2.09
N VAL A 75 15.10 6.87 3.08
CA VAL A 75 16.40 6.21 2.88
C VAL A 75 16.20 4.78 2.37
N SER A 76 15.26 4.02 2.95
CA SER A 76 14.98 2.65 2.50
C SER A 76 14.51 2.60 1.05
N ILE A 77 13.62 3.50 0.62
CA ILE A 77 13.15 3.59 -0.77
C ILE A 77 14.34 3.82 -1.71
N VAL A 78 15.23 4.77 -1.38
CA VAL A 78 16.41 5.06 -2.22
C VAL A 78 17.32 3.84 -2.32
N VAL A 79 17.63 3.20 -1.19
CA VAL A 79 18.53 2.03 -1.15
C VAL A 79 17.93 0.84 -1.91
N THR A 80 16.66 0.51 -1.66
CA THR A 80 15.98 -0.61 -2.33
C THR A 80 15.80 -0.37 -3.83
N THR A 81 15.55 0.87 -4.26
CA THR A 81 15.47 1.23 -5.68
C THR A 81 16.82 1.10 -6.37
N LEU A 82 17.90 1.55 -5.72
CA LEU A 82 19.27 1.46 -6.27
C LEU A 82 19.73 0.00 -6.38
N LEU A 83 19.41 -0.83 -5.37
CA LEU A 83 19.63 -2.27 -5.42
C LEU A 83 18.79 -2.94 -6.52
N GLY A 84 17.51 -2.61 -6.64
CA GLY A 84 16.66 -3.12 -7.71
C GLY A 84 17.16 -2.74 -9.11
N TRP A 85 17.75 -1.56 -9.26
CA TRP A 85 18.39 -1.12 -10.50
C TRP A 85 19.67 -1.92 -10.79
N MET A 86 20.51 -2.19 -9.78
CA MET A 86 21.70 -3.04 -9.94
C MET A 86 21.38 -4.50 -10.24
N LEU A 87 20.26 -5.03 -9.71
CA LEU A 87 19.81 -6.40 -9.97
C LEU A 87 19.17 -6.59 -11.36
N GLY A 88 18.93 -5.50 -12.12
CA GLY A 88 18.43 -5.58 -13.50
C GLY A 88 16.91 -5.75 -13.63
N ASP A 89 16.16 -5.78 -12.52
CA ASP A 89 14.69 -5.87 -12.51
C ASP A 89 14.01 -4.52 -12.87
N VAL A 90 14.75 -3.41 -12.81
CA VAL A 90 14.23 -2.07 -13.13
C VAL A 90 14.59 -1.70 -14.57
N HIS A 91 13.64 -1.94 -15.49
CA HIS A 91 13.72 -1.42 -16.85
C HIS A 91 13.55 0.11 -16.86
N TYR A 92 14.67 0.82 -17.02
CA TYR A 92 14.72 2.28 -17.07
C TYR A 92 14.11 2.78 -18.39
N ASN A 93 12.83 3.10 -18.40
CA ASN A 93 12.10 3.59 -19.59
C ASN A 93 12.31 5.10 -19.89
N GLY A 94 13.43 5.69 -19.43
CA GLY A 94 13.78 7.10 -19.63
C GLY A 94 13.16 8.07 -18.61
N ILE A 95 13.63 9.32 -18.62
CA ILE A 95 13.18 10.41 -17.72
C ILE A 95 11.77 10.90 -18.08
N VAL A 96 11.31 10.59 -19.29
CA VAL A 96 10.03 11.02 -19.84
C VAL A 96 9.29 9.78 -20.34
N SER A 97 8.44 9.19 -19.50
CA SER A 97 7.38 8.32 -19.98
C SER A 97 6.28 9.20 -20.57
N ALA A 98 5.79 8.85 -21.76
CA ALA A 98 4.57 9.47 -22.26
C ALA A 98 3.47 9.25 -21.21
N PRO A 99 2.80 10.32 -20.71
CA PRO A 99 1.76 10.14 -19.73
C PRO A 99 0.71 9.17 -20.30
N PRO A 100 0.28 8.16 -19.52
CA PRO A 100 -0.78 7.26 -19.97
C PRO A 100 -1.98 8.10 -20.41
N SER A 101 -2.56 7.73 -21.55
CA SER A 101 -3.55 8.55 -22.25
C SER A 101 -4.71 8.95 -21.34
N VAL A 102 -4.90 10.25 -21.13
CA VAL A 102 -6.04 10.83 -20.40
C VAL A 102 -7.40 10.53 -21.06
N MET A 103 -7.40 9.99 -22.29
CA MET A 103 -8.60 9.58 -23.02
C MET A 103 -9.41 8.49 -22.30
N THR A 104 -8.79 7.67 -21.44
CA THR A 104 -9.51 6.66 -20.67
C THR A 104 -10.37 7.27 -19.55
N VAL A 105 -10.07 8.51 -19.13
CA VAL A 105 -10.76 9.22 -18.03
C VAL A 105 -11.74 10.26 -18.58
N VAL A 106 -11.39 10.95 -19.66
CA VAL A 106 -12.24 11.97 -20.29
C VAL A 106 -13.29 11.28 -21.17
N GLY A 107 -14.51 11.09 -20.62
CA GLY A 107 -15.67 10.56 -21.36
C GLY A 107 -16.24 9.23 -20.83
N HIS A 108 -15.53 8.55 -19.92
CA HIS A 108 -16.01 7.34 -19.22
C HIS A 108 -16.48 7.63 -17.79
N VAL A 109 -16.88 8.88 -17.50
CA VAL A 109 -17.47 9.21 -16.20
C VAL A 109 -18.86 8.60 -16.16
N ASP A 110 -18.99 7.46 -15.48
CA ASP A 110 -20.25 6.76 -15.31
C ASP A 110 -21.14 7.49 -14.30
N LEU A 111 -21.79 8.57 -14.76
CA LEU A 111 -22.77 9.32 -13.96
C LEU A 111 -23.98 8.47 -13.60
N ALA A 112 -24.35 7.48 -14.43
CA ALA A 112 -25.48 6.59 -14.16
C ALA A 112 -25.15 5.64 -13.00
N GLY A 113 -23.93 5.10 -12.95
CA GLY A 113 -23.41 4.32 -11.84
C GLY A 113 -23.26 5.13 -10.55
N SER A 114 -23.00 6.44 -10.63
CA SER A 114 -22.82 7.31 -9.46
C SER A 114 -24.06 7.45 -8.56
N PHE A 115 -25.26 7.23 -9.11
CA PHE A 115 -26.53 7.23 -8.36
C PHE A 115 -26.90 5.87 -7.78
N ASN A 116 -26.06 4.85 -7.93
CA ASN A 116 -26.32 3.53 -7.38
C ASN A 116 -26.39 3.60 -5.84
N LEU A 117 -27.51 3.16 -5.25
CA LEU A 117 -27.71 3.14 -3.79
C LEU A 117 -26.62 2.36 -3.04
N GLY A 118 -25.90 1.44 -3.69
CA GLY A 118 -24.75 0.75 -3.10
C GLY A 118 -23.56 1.66 -2.78
N LEU A 119 -23.36 2.74 -3.55
CA LEU A 119 -22.32 3.74 -3.28
C LEU A 119 -22.68 4.66 -2.12
N ALA A 120 -23.99 4.88 -1.87
CA ALA A 120 -24.43 5.71 -0.76
C ALA A 120 -23.89 5.19 0.58
N GLY A 121 -23.89 3.87 0.80
CA GLY A 121 -23.32 3.26 2.01
C GLY A 121 -21.82 3.54 2.17
N VAL A 122 -21.05 3.49 1.08
CA VAL A 122 -19.61 3.78 1.09
C VAL A 122 -19.35 5.28 1.35
N ILE A 123 -20.11 6.16 0.69
CA ILE A 123 -20.03 7.62 0.88
C ILE A 123 -20.35 8.00 2.33
N PHE A 124 -21.44 7.45 2.89
CA PHE A 124 -21.80 7.68 4.29
C PHE A 124 -20.71 7.20 5.25
N SER A 125 -20.10 6.04 4.97
CA SER A 125 -19.01 5.50 5.79
C SER A 125 -17.79 6.44 5.80
N PHE A 126 -17.32 6.89 4.64
CA PHE A 126 -16.19 7.83 4.55
C PHE A 126 -16.47 9.22 5.11
N MET A 127 -17.73 9.68 5.09
CA MET A 127 -18.12 10.97 5.69
C MET A 127 -18.19 10.91 7.23
N LEU A 128 -18.48 9.74 7.80
CA LEU A 128 -18.63 9.54 9.24
C LEU A 128 -17.29 9.29 9.96
N VAL A 129 -16.28 8.79 9.24
CA VAL A 129 -14.90 8.58 9.72
C VAL A 129 -14.15 9.90 9.72
#